data_AF-A0AAU8JFT5-F1
#
_entry.id   AF-A0AAU8JFT5-F1
#
_cell.length_a   1.000
_cell.length_b   1.000
_cell.length_c   1.000
_cell.angle_alpha   90.00
_cell.angle_beta   90.00
_cell.angle_gamma   90.00
#
_symmetry.space_group_name_H-M   'P 1'
#
loop_
_entity.id
_entity.type
_entity.pdbx_description
1 polymer ?
#
loop_
_entity_poly.entity_id
_entity_poly.type
_entity_poly.pdbx_seq_one_letter_code
_entity_poly.pdbx_strand_id
1 'polypeptide(L)'
;MGHADCQIQLLEQFQAKAYVIVPLFQGENLWGLLAAYQNSAPRHWQEDEIDLLPQIGSQLTLALQQLEYLKQVQAQSAQLAKAAERERMIERQKILAAIVDKIRGSLDIETIFCTTTEEVQKLLQADRVIIYRFNPD
;
A
#
# COMPACT_ATOMS: atom_id res chain seq x y z
N MET A 1 43.93 -22.85 8.14
CA MET A 1 43.00 -22.27 7.15
C MET A 1 43.07 -20.77 7.34
N GLY A 2 43.85 -20.09 6.48
CA GLY A 2 44.13 -18.66 6.60
C GLY A 2 42.92 -17.85 6.19
N HIS A 3 42.57 -16.85 6.99
CA HIS A 3 41.59 -15.83 6.61
C HIS A 3 42.14 -15.07 5.40
N ALA A 4 41.29 -14.77 4.42
CA ALA A 4 41.68 -13.95 3.27
C ALA A 4 42.12 -12.56 3.76
N ASP A 5 43.17 -11.98 3.18
CA ASP A 5 43.78 -10.71 3.64
C ASP A 5 42.76 -9.54 3.76
N CYS A 6 41.73 -9.54 2.91
CA CYS A 6 40.61 -8.60 2.96
C CYS A 6 39.84 -8.65 4.30
N GLN A 7 39.67 -9.86 4.86
CA GLN A 7 38.97 -10.06 6.12
C GLN A 7 39.83 -9.61 7.31
N ILE A 8 41.15 -9.78 7.23
CA ILE A 8 42.09 -9.32 8.26
C ILE A 8 42.14 -7.79 8.30
N GLN A 9 42.25 -7.12 7.16
CA GLN A 9 42.24 -5.65 7.08
C GLN A 9 40.94 -5.04 7.60
N LEU A 10 39.80 -5.66 7.30
CA LEU A 10 38.50 -5.22 7.82
C LEU A 10 38.45 -5.35 9.35
N LEU A 11 38.92 -6.47 9.90
CA LEU A 11 38.97 -6.71 11.34
C LEU A 11 39.92 -5.74 12.05
N GLU A 12 41.06 -5.40 11.45
CA GLU A 12 42.00 -4.39 11.96
C GLU A 12 41.37 -2.99 11.97
N GLN A 13 40.61 -2.62 10.95
CA GLN A 13 39.89 -1.34 10.90
C GLN A 13 38.87 -1.22 12.04
N PHE A 14 38.17 -2.30 12.37
CA PHE A 14 37.26 -2.35 13.51
C PHE A 14 37.97 -2.53 14.86
N GLN A 15 39.31 -2.63 14.89
CA GLN A 15 40.10 -3.04 16.06
C GLN A 15 39.58 -4.32 16.74
N ALA A 16 38.97 -5.21 15.96
CA ALA A 16 38.31 -6.41 16.46
C ALA A 16 39.33 -7.42 16.97
N LYS A 17 39.35 -7.64 18.29
CA LYS A 17 40.20 -8.64 18.96
C LYS A 17 39.46 -9.96 19.21
N ALA A 18 38.14 -9.95 19.14
CA ALA A 18 37.28 -11.12 19.02
C ALA A 18 35.97 -10.71 18.33
N TYR A 19 35.32 -11.63 17.63
CA TYR A 19 34.04 -11.37 16.97
C TYR A 19 33.17 -12.63 16.87
N VAL A 20 31.85 -12.44 16.84
CA VAL A 20 30.85 -13.46 16.47
C VAL A 20 29.92 -12.84 15.43
N ILE A 21 29.61 -13.60 14.39
CA ILE A 21 28.73 -13.16 13.31
C ILE A 21 27.69 -14.25 13.10
N VAL A 22 26.42 -13.85 13.04
CA VAL A 22 25.31 -14.74 12.69
C VAL A 22 24.61 -14.21 11.43
N PRO A 23 24.24 -15.10 10.50
CA PRO A 23 23.50 -14.71 9.32
C PRO A 23 22.03 -14.41 9.65
N LEU A 24 21.48 -13.39 9.02
CA LEU A 24 20.06 -13.05 9.09
C LEU A 24 19.39 -13.53 7.81
N PHE A 25 18.63 -14.62 7.89
CA PHE A 25 17.91 -15.20 6.76
C PHE A 25 16.44 -14.82 6.75
N GLN A 26 15.94 -14.38 5.60
CA GLN A 26 14.52 -14.20 5.31
C GLN A 26 14.09 -15.30 4.33
N GLY A 27 13.53 -16.40 4.85
CA GLY A 27 13.33 -17.62 4.07
C GLY A 27 14.69 -18.21 3.65
N GLU A 28 14.88 -18.44 2.34
CA GLU A 28 16.15 -18.91 1.79
C GLU A 28 17.14 -17.78 1.45
N ASN A 29 16.71 -16.52 1.56
CA ASN A 29 17.54 -15.37 1.18
C ASN A 29 18.36 -14.85 2.36
N LEU A 30 19.68 -14.71 2.17
CA LEU A 30 20.55 -14.04 3.14
C LEU A 30 20.29 -12.53 3.09
N TRP A 31 19.52 -12.04 4.05
CA TRP A 31 19.14 -10.62 4.13
C TRP A 31 20.29 -9.77 4.66
N GLY A 32 21.09 -10.31 5.59
CA GLY A 32 22.22 -9.58 6.15
C GLY A 32 23.00 -10.38 7.18
N LEU A 33 23.86 -9.68 7.94
CA LEU A 33 24.69 -10.25 8.99
C LEU A 33 24.49 -9.43 10.27
N LEU A 34 24.33 -10.12 11.40
CA LEU A 34 24.42 -9.54 12.73
C LEU A 34 25.77 -9.89 13.32
N ALA A 35 26.59 -8.86 13.58
CA ALA A 35 27.96 -9.03 14.03
C ALA A 35 28.18 -8.34 15.38
N ALA A 36 28.81 -9.03 16.32
CA ALA A 36 29.26 -8.50 17.58
C ALA A 36 30.79 -8.53 17.63
N TYR A 37 31.41 -7.42 18.03
CA TYR A 37 32.86 -7.24 18.08
C TYR A 37 33.32 -6.86 19.49
N GLN A 38 34.45 -7.41 19.93
CA GLN A 38 35.17 -6.98 21.12
C GLN A 38 36.50 -6.35 20.69
N ASN A 39 36.67 -5.05 20.99
CA ASN A 39 37.84 -4.31 20.51
C ASN A 39 38.89 -4.07 21.61
N SER A 40 38.50 -4.18 22.87
CA SER A 40 39.39 -3.87 24.01
C SER A 40 40.42 -4.96 24.28
N ALA A 41 40.02 -6.24 24.29
CA ALA A 41 40.88 -7.39 24.51
C ALA A 41 40.35 -8.63 23.75
N PRO A 42 41.19 -9.65 23.50
CA PRO A 42 40.71 -10.96 23.07
C PRO A 42 39.68 -11.48 24.09
N ARG A 43 38.59 -12.05 23.58
CA ARG A 43 37.48 -12.55 24.40
C ARG A 43 37.11 -13.95 23.97
N HIS A 44 36.88 -14.82 24.96
CA HIS A 44 36.17 -16.07 24.76
C HIS A 44 34.67 -15.81 24.92
N TRP A 45 33.91 -16.11 23.87
CA TRP A 45 32.45 -16.01 23.90
C TRP A 45 31.89 -17.19 24.69
N GLN A 46 31.01 -16.91 25.65
CA GLN A 46 30.36 -17.98 26.41
C GLN A 46 29.33 -18.71 25.53
N GLU A 47 29.04 -19.97 25.83
CA GLU A 47 28.06 -20.76 25.07
C GLU A 47 26.69 -20.08 25.03
N ASP A 48 26.22 -19.53 26.17
CA ASP A 48 24.97 -18.77 26.24
C ASP A 48 24.96 -17.56 25.29
N GLU A 49 26.10 -16.90 25.07
CA GLU A 49 26.21 -15.76 24.15
C GLU A 49 26.18 -16.20 22.69
N ILE A 50 26.79 -17.36 22.41
CA ILE A 50 26.77 -17.99 21.08
C ILE A 50 25.36 -18.48 20.74
N ASP A 51 24.59 -18.93 21.73
CA ASP A 51 23.21 -19.40 21.55
C ASP A 51 22.18 -18.25 21.52
N LEU A 52 22.45 -17.15 22.23
CA LEU A 52 21.56 -15.99 22.27
C LEU A 52 21.58 -15.19 20.96
N LEU A 53 22.75 -15.01 20.35
CA LEU A 53 22.88 -14.15 19.16
C LEU A 53 22.04 -14.63 17.96
N PRO A 54 21.97 -15.94 17.64
CA PRO A 54 21.06 -16.48 16.63
C PRO A 54 19.57 -16.27 16.97
N GLN A 55 19.20 -16.31 18.24
CA GLN A 55 17.82 -16.07 18.67
C GLN A 55 17.43 -14.61 18.44
N ILE A 56 18.31 -13.67 18.80
CA ILE A 56 18.14 -12.24 18.51
C ILE A 56 18.03 -12.02 16.99
N GLY A 57 18.94 -12.63 16.22
CA GLY A 57 18.92 -12.56 14.77
C GLY A 57 17.59 -13.04 14.18
N SER A 58 17.08 -14.17 14.66
CA SER A 58 15.80 -14.73 14.22
C SER A 58 14.61 -13.82 14.55
N GLN A 59 14.55 -13.27 15.77
CA GLN A 59 13.49 -12.32 16.15
C GLN A 59 13.55 -11.03 15.32
N LEU A 60 14.76 -10.53 15.05
CA LEU A 60 14.95 -9.34 14.22
C LEU A 60 14.46 -9.58 12.79
N THR A 61 14.81 -10.70 12.17
CA THR A 61 14.34 -11.00 10.81
C THR A 61 12.83 -11.13 10.74
N LEU A 62 12.20 -11.76 11.74
CA LEU A 62 10.73 -11.83 11.82
C LEU A 62 10.11 -10.43 11.90
N ALA A 63 10.65 -9.55 12.74
CA ALA A 63 10.17 -8.17 12.87
C ALA A 63 10.33 -7.37 11.55
N LEU A 64 11.45 -7.55 10.85
CA LEU A 64 11.68 -6.92 9.54
C LEU A 64 10.67 -7.39 8.50
N GLN A 65 10.40 -8.70 8.44
CA GLN A 65 9.41 -9.27 7.54
C GLN A 65 7.99 -8.73 7.84
N GLN A 66 7.64 -8.56 9.12
CA GLN A 66 6.36 -7.95 9.50
C GLN A 66 6.24 -6.49 9.03
N LEU A 67 7.31 -5.69 9.16
CA LEU A 67 7.33 -4.30 8.69
C LEU A 67 7.14 -4.21 7.18
N GLU A 68 7.79 -5.08 6.41
CA GLU A 68 7.65 -5.15 4.95
C GLU A 68 6.23 -5.56 4.54
N TYR A 69 5.68 -6.59 5.19
CA TYR A 69 4.31 -7.05 4.92
C TYR A 69 3.27 -5.95 5.19
N LEU A 70 3.38 -5.25 6.32
CA LEU A 70 2.48 -4.14 6.66
C LEU A 70 2.53 -3.01 5.61
N LYS A 71 3.75 -2.64 5.16
CA LYS A 71 3.92 -1.64 4.09
C LYS A 71 3.24 -2.09 2.79
N GLN A 72 3.37 -3.36 2.42
CA GLN A 72 2.76 -3.90 1.22
C GLN A 72 1.22 -3.85 1.29
N VAL A 73 0.63 -4.26 2.41
CA VAL A 73 -0.82 -4.21 2.63
C VAL A 73 -1.32 -2.76 2.55
N GLN A 74 -0.63 -1.82 3.18
CA GLN A 74 -0.99 -0.40 3.12
C GLN A 74 -0.93 0.16 1.69
N ALA A 75 0.12 -0.17 0.94
CA ALA A 75 0.27 0.26 -0.45
C ALA A 75 -0.85 -0.30 -1.33
N GLN A 76 -1.19 -1.59 -1.17
CA GLN A 76 -2.27 -2.23 -1.92
C GLN A 76 -3.63 -1.61 -1.57
N SER A 77 -3.91 -1.38 -0.30
CA SER A 77 -5.15 -0.70 0.13
C SER A 77 -5.27 0.70 -0.46
N ALA A 78 -4.18 1.46 -0.49
CA ALA A 78 -4.18 2.81 -1.07
C ALA A 78 -4.41 2.78 -2.60
N GLN A 79 -3.85 1.79 -3.30
CA GLN A 79 -4.10 1.58 -4.71
C GLN A 79 -5.56 1.24 -5.00
N LEU A 80 -6.15 0.31 -4.23
CA LEU A 80 -7.55 -0.06 -4.36
C LEU A 80 -8.49 1.12 -4.10
N ALA A 81 -8.21 1.93 -3.08
CA ALA A 81 -8.98 3.13 -2.77
C ALA A 81 -8.94 4.14 -3.95
N LYS A 82 -7.76 4.38 -4.53
CA LYS A 82 -7.62 5.26 -5.70
C LYS A 82 -8.34 4.73 -6.93
N ALA A 83 -8.29 3.42 -7.17
CA ALA A 83 -8.98 2.79 -8.29
C ALA A 83 -10.51 2.94 -8.14
N ALA A 84 -11.04 2.66 -6.96
CA ALA A 84 -12.47 2.83 -6.66
C ALA A 84 -12.93 4.29 -6.79
N GLU A 85 -12.10 5.25 -6.37
CA GLU A 85 -12.41 6.68 -6.56
C GLU A 85 -12.42 7.07 -8.04
N ARG A 86 -11.47 6.57 -8.83
CA ARG A 86 -11.42 6.81 -10.28
C ARG A 86 -12.63 6.20 -10.99
N GLU A 87 -13.03 4.98 -10.65
CA GLU A 87 -14.23 4.35 -11.19
C GLU A 87 -15.49 5.15 -10.86
N ARG A 88 -15.63 5.61 -9.61
CA ARG A 88 -16.74 6.50 -9.22
C ARG A 88 -16.74 7.81 -10.01
N MET A 89 -15.57 8.38 -10.30
CA MET A 89 -15.46 9.59 -11.10
C MET A 89 -15.88 9.35 -12.56
N ILE A 90 -15.44 8.25 -13.16
CA ILE A 90 -15.83 7.84 -14.51
C ILE A 90 -17.35 7.60 -14.57
N GLU A 91 -17.92 6.92 -13.57
CA GLU A 91 -19.35 6.64 -13.51
C GLU A 91 -20.17 7.94 -13.39
N ARG A 92 -19.73 8.87 -12.53
CA ARG A 92 -20.34 10.21 -12.46
C ARG A 92 -20.29 10.96 -13.79
N GLN A 93 -19.16 10.90 -14.49
CA GLN A 93 -19.01 11.53 -15.81
C GLN A 93 -19.95 10.90 -16.85
N LYS A 94 -20.09 9.56 -16.84
CA LYS A 94 -21.04 8.86 -17.73
C LYS A 94 -22.49 9.26 -17.45
N ILE A 95 -22.88 9.32 -16.18
CA ILE A 95 -24.23 9.75 -15.79
C ILE A 95 -24.49 11.20 -16.26
N LEU A 96 -23.53 12.10 -16.04
CA LEU A 96 -23.65 13.50 -16.50
C LEU A 96 -23.75 13.59 -18.03
N ALA A 97 -22.94 12.83 -18.76
CA ALA A 97 -23.01 12.78 -20.22
C ALA A 97 -24.38 12.28 -20.70
N ALA A 98 -24.91 11.22 -20.09
CA ALA A 98 -26.24 10.69 -20.42
C ALA A 98 -27.37 11.70 -20.16
N ILE A 99 -27.28 12.50 -19.08
CA ILE A 99 -28.24 13.58 -18.81
C ILE A 99 -28.17 14.65 -19.91
N VAL A 100 -26.96 15.08 -20.30
CA VAL A 100 -26.76 16.09 -21.37
C VAL A 100 -27.25 15.58 -22.72
N ASP A 101 -27.00 14.32 -23.04
CA ASP A 101 -27.47 13.70 -24.29
C ASP A 101 -29.00 13.60 -24.32
N LYS A 102 -29.65 13.25 -23.20
CA LYS A 102 -31.11 13.31 -23.08
C LYS A 102 -31.63 14.72 -23.36
N ILE A 103 -31.03 15.77 -22.77
CA ILE A 103 -31.42 17.18 -22.98
C ILE A 103 -31.24 17.61 -24.45
N ARG A 104 -30.16 17.19 -25.11
CA ARG A 104 -29.88 17.54 -26.51
C ARG A 104 -30.75 16.77 -27.50
N GLY A 105 -30.99 15.48 -27.24
CA GLY A 105 -31.88 14.64 -28.05
C GLY A 105 -33.33 15.10 -27.97
N SER A 106 -33.69 15.76 -26.88
CA SER A 106 -35.01 16.34 -26.64
C SER A 106 -35.14 17.80 -27.11
N LEU A 107 -34.46 18.18 -28.20
CA LEU A 107 -34.92 19.32 -29.02
C LEU A 107 -36.32 19.08 -29.62
N ASP A 108 -36.97 17.96 -29.28
CA ASP A 108 -38.40 17.82 -29.13
C ASP A 108 -38.83 18.15 -27.68
N ILE A 109 -39.46 19.32 -27.51
CA ILE A 109 -39.84 19.87 -26.20
C ILE A 109 -40.78 18.94 -25.41
N GLU A 110 -41.52 18.07 -26.10
CA GLU A 110 -42.39 17.08 -25.48
C GLU A 110 -41.58 15.99 -24.77
N THR A 111 -40.49 15.52 -25.39
CA THR A 111 -39.59 14.53 -24.78
C THR A 111 -38.86 15.08 -23.54
N ILE A 112 -38.48 16.38 -23.53
CA ILE A 112 -37.90 17.03 -22.32
C ILE A 112 -38.90 16.94 -21.18
N PHE A 113 -40.13 17.38 -21.42
CA PHE A 113 -41.12 17.49 -20.37
C PHE A 113 -41.48 16.12 -19.81
N CYS A 114 -41.69 15.13 -20.68
CA CYS A 114 -42.01 13.77 -20.27
C CYS A 114 -40.90 13.15 -19.41
N THR A 115 -39.65 13.22 -19.89
CA THR A 115 -38.50 12.69 -19.14
C THR A 115 -38.30 13.41 -17.81
N THR A 116 -38.46 14.74 -17.79
CA THR A 116 -38.27 15.55 -16.57
C THR A 116 -39.34 15.21 -15.52
N THR A 117 -40.61 15.06 -15.92
CA THR A 117 -41.67 14.68 -14.98
C THR A 117 -41.44 13.29 -14.38
N GLU A 118 -40.96 12.33 -15.16
CA GLU A 118 -40.69 10.96 -14.68
C GLU A 118 -39.52 10.90 -13.69
N GLU A 119 -38.43 11.59 -13.99
CA GLU A 119 -37.25 11.62 -13.10
C GLU A 119 -37.56 12.35 -11.79
N VAL A 120 -38.30 13.47 -11.84
CA VAL A 120 -38.70 14.23 -10.63
C VAL A 120 -39.72 13.45 -9.79
N GLN A 121 -40.67 12.75 -10.41
CA GLN A 121 -41.64 11.91 -9.70
C GLN A 121 -40.93 10.81 -8.91
N LYS A 122 -39.97 10.11 -9.54
CA LYS A 122 -39.16 9.07 -8.89
C LYS A 122 -38.28 9.62 -7.78
N LEU A 123 -37.63 10.77 -8.01
CA LEU A 123 -36.75 11.40 -7.03
C LEU A 123 -37.51 11.83 -5.77
N LEU A 124 -38.72 12.38 -5.93
CA LEU A 124 -39.51 12.93 -4.81
C LEU A 124 -40.52 11.92 -4.23
N GLN A 125 -40.62 10.71 -4.79
CA GLN A 125 -41.62 9.69 -4.44
C GLN A 125 -43.06 10.23 -4.44
N ALA A 126 -43.37 11.14 -5.37
CA ALA A 126 -44.69 11.73 -5.50
C ALA A 126 -45.60 10.89 -6.40
N ASP A 127 -46.91 10.90 -6.15
CA ASP A 127 -47.85 10.15 -7.00
C ASP A 127 -47.96 10.75 -8.41
N ARG A 128 -47.83 12.07 -8.57
CA ARG A 128 -47.91 12.77 -9.89
C ARG A 128 -47.07 14.05 -9.91
N VAL A 129 -46.51 14.38 -11.08
CA VAL A 129 -45.81 15.64 -11.37
C VAL A 129 -46.28 16.14 -12.73
N ILE A 130 -46.58 17.44 -12.85
CA ILE A 130 -47.15 18.05 -14.07
C ILE A 130 -46.33 19.31 -14.43
N ILE A 131 -46.01 19.48 -15.71
CA ILE A 131 -45.42 20.70 -16.25
C ILE A 131 -46.51 21.45 -17.03
N TYR A 132 -46.71 22.73 -16.71
CA TYR A 132 -47.69 23.58 -17.38
C TYR A 132 -46.98 24.69 -18.18
N ARG A 133 -47.36 24.86 -19.45
CA ARG A 133 -46.84 25.93 -20.33
C ARG A 133 -47.97 26.88 -20.71
N PHE A 134 -47.80 28.17 -20.39
CA PHE A 134 -48.66 29.22 -20.91
C PHE A 134 -48.18 29.63 -22.31
N ASN A 135 -49.11 29.71 -23.26
CA ASN A 135 -48.83 30.31 -24.57
C ASN A 135 -49.18 31.81 -24.48
N PRO A 136 -48.40 32.72 -25.11
CA PRO A 136 -48.75 34.13 -25.17
C PRO A 136 -49.97 34.36 -26.06
N ASP A 137 -50.77 35.38 -25.71
CA ASP A 137 -51.96 35.85 -26.47
C ASP A 137 -51.60 36.52 -27.81
#